data_AF-A0A511N7M2-F1
#
_entry.id   AF-A0A511N7M2-F1
#
_cell.length_a   1.000
_cell.length_b   1.000
_cell.length_c   1.000
_cell.angle_alpha   90.00
_cell.angle_beta   90.00
_cell.angle_gamma   90.00
#
_symmetry.space_group_name_H-M   'P 1'
#
loop_
_entity.id
_entity.type
_entity.pdbx_description
1 polymer ?
#
loop_
_entity_poly.entity_id
_entity_poly.type
_entity_poly.pdbx_seq_one_letter_code
_entity_poly.pdbx_strand_id
1 'polypeptide(L)'
;MRKWIQTCLIAVGLLGIASATPKLGNPVPALNLKGALPERYLVALYSHDCGDISDLWKEVLSLRLPVLAVNAEGVPTPAPAETLLIQGETATSFSRAAKVTVYPTLILVEEGQIVGVWEPDGTGIPEALGLKSVQ
;
A
#
# COMPACT_ATOMS: atom_id res chain seq x y z
N MET A 1 -5.43 -56.31 20.26
CA MET A 1 -4.81 -55.27 19.43
C MET A 1 -5.92 -54.37 18.89
N ARG A 2 -6.14 -53.18 19.49
CA ARG A 2 -7.21 -52.24 19.10
C ARG A 2 -6.60 -51.15 18.21
N LYS A 3 -6.92 -51.18 16.92
CA LYS A 3 -6.55 -50.13 15.95
C LYS A 3 -7.58 -49.00 16.03
N TRP A 4 -7.16 -47.83 16.49
CA TRP A 4 -7.96 -46.60 16.41
C TRP A 4 -7.60 -45.91 15.09
N ILE A 5 -8.53 -45.92 14.13
CA ILE A 5 -8.44 -45.08 12.93
C ILE A 5 -9.08 -43.74 13.31
N GLN A 6 -8.25 -42.73 13.52
CA GLN A 6 -8.69 -41.34 13.61
C GLN A 6 -8.85 -40.80 12.19
N THR A 7 -10.10 -40.67 11.76
CA THR A 7 -10.48 -39.98 10.52
C THR A 7 -10.33 -38.47 10.75
N CYS A 8 -9.29 -37.86 10.20
CA CYS A 8 -9.20 -36.41 10.06
C CYS A 8 -10.20 -35.94 9.00
N LEU A 9 -11.33 -35.39 9.45
CA LEU A 9 -12.22 -34.59 8.64
C LEU A 9 -11.51 -33.28 8.28
N ILE A 10 -10.97 -33.20 7.07
CA ILE A 10 -10.52 -31.94 6.46
C ILE A 10 -11.79 -31.15 6.12
N ALA A 11 -12.10 -30.15 6.95
CA ALA A 11 -13.11 -29.16 6.63
C ALA A 11 -12.58 -28.29 5.47
N VAL A 12 -13.21 -28.43 4.31
CA VAL A 12 -13.07 -27.53 3.17
C VAL A 12 -13.61 -26.17 3.58
N GLY A 13 -12.71 -25.27 3.99
CA GLY A 13 -13.00 -23.86 4.17
C GLY A 13 -13.08 -23.21 2.79
N LEU A 14 -14.29 -22.80 2.41
CA LEU A 14 -14.55 -21.95 1.25
C LEU A 14 -13.53 -20.81 1.18
N LEU A 15 -12.69 -20.83 0.15
CA LEU A 15 -11.92 -19.68 -0.30
C LEU A 15 -12.91 -18.65 -0.85
N GLY A 16 -13.53 -17.89 0.06
CA GLY A 16 -14.03 -16.58 -0.28
C GLY A 16 -12.83 -15.76 -0.69
N ILE A 17 -12.71 -15.46 -1.98
CA ILE A 17 -11.82 -14.42 -2.50
C ILE A 17 -12.29 -13.08 -1.92
N ALA A 18 -11.93 -12.82 -0.66
CA ALA A 18 -12.07 -11.50 -0.08
C ALA A 18 -11.13 -10.61 -0.88
N SER A 19 -11.68 -9.81 -1.80
CA SER A 19 -10.95 -8.75 -2.48
C SER A 19 -10.32 -7.88 -1.40
N ALA A 20 -9.01 -8.08 -1.26
CA ALA A 20 -8.19 -7.47 -0.27
C ALA A 20 -7.71 -6.18 -0.94
N THR A 21 -8.43 -5.09 -0.70
CA THR A 21 -8.04 -3.73 -1.07
C THR A 21 -7.85 -2.90 0.20
N PRO A 22 -7.00 -1.86 0.18
CA PRO A 22 -6.92 -0.91 1.28
C PRO A 22 -8.30 -0.29 1.51
N LYS A 23 -8.76 -0.26 2.76
CA LYS A 23 -10.11 0.23 3.10
C LYS A 23 -10.02 1.58 3.80
N LEU A 24 -10.87 2.50 3.35
CA LEU A 24 -11.04 3.78 4.02
C LEU A 24 -11.51 3.58 5.47
N GLY A 25 -10.97 4.38 6.39
CA GLY A 25 -11.23 4.31 7.82
C GLY A 25 -10.54 3.16 8.55
N ASN A 26 -9.77 2.31 7.87
CA ASN A 26 -8.91 1.34 8.54
C ASN A 26 -7.58 2.00 8.96
N PRO A 27 -6.96 1.51 10.05
CA PRO A 27 -5.63 1.95 10.41
C PRO A 27 -4.62 1.55 9.35
N VAL A 28 -3.65 2.42 9.10
CA VAL A 28 -2.47 2.09 8.29
C VAL A 28 -1.67 0.97 8.96
N PRO A 29 -1.11 -0.01 8.22
CA PRO A 29 -0.27 -1.03 8.82
C PRO A 29 0.90 -0.41 9.60
N ALA A 30 1.20 -0.99 10.76
CA ALA A 30 2.29 -0.50 11.58
C ALA A 30 3.65 -0.64 10.86
N LEU A 31 4.41 0.44 10.86
CA LEU A 31 5.78 0.47 10.36
C LEU A 31 6.74 0.76 11.51
N ASN A 32 7.67 -0.16 11.76
CA ASN A 32 8.72 0.03 12.76
C ASN A 32 9.86 0.89 12.18
N LEU A 33 9.57 2.16 11.91
CA LEU A 33 10.56 3.13 11.48
C LEU A 33 11.29 3.73 12.69
N LYS A 34 12.53 4.17 12.49
CA LYS A 34 13.33 4.84 13.53
C LYS A 34 12.84 6.26 13.88
N GLY A 35 11.77 6.73 13.25
CA GLY A 35 11.19 8.04 13.47
C GLY A 35 9.66 8.01 13.36
N ALA A 36 9.01 9.02 13.93
CA ALA A 36 7.57 9.19 13.79
C ALA A 36 7.23 9.62 12.35
N LEU A 37 6.17 9.03 11.80
CA LEU A 37 5.58 9.54 10.57
C LEU A 37 4.77 10.81 10.89
N PRO A 38 4.65 11.75 9.93
CA PRO A 38 3.77 12.91 10.07
C PRO A 38 2.31 12.50 10.31
N GLU A 39 1.49 13.42 10.83
CA GLU A 39 0.05 13.18 11.00
C GLU A 39 -0.66 12.95 9.66
N ARG A 40 -0.25 13.67 8.62
CA ARG A 40 -0.79 13.55 7.27
C ARG A 40 0.32 13.34 6.25
N TYR A 41 0.25 12.24 5.50
CA TYR A 41 1.26 11.86 4.52
C TYR A 41 0.68 10.94 3.46
N LEU A 42 1.41 10.82 2.34
CA LEU A 42 1.07 9.91 1.26
C LEU A 42 1.96 8.66 1.33
N VAL A 43 1.37 7.49 1.11
CA VAL A 43 2.11 6.26 0.86
C VAL A 43 1.99 5.93 -0.62
N ALA A 44 3.13 5.86 -1.31
CA ALA A 44 3.20 5.47 -2.71
C ALA A 44 3.76 4.05 -2.81
N LEU A 45 2.88 3.09 -3.08
CA LEU A 45 3.26 1.69 -3.26
C LEU A 45 3.51 1.42 -4.74
N TYR A 46 4.68 0.88 -5.05
CA TYR A 46 5.09 0.59 -6.42
C TYR A 46 5.99 -0.66 -6.46
N SER A 47 6.18 -1.19 -7.66
CA SER A 47 7.07 -2.32 -7.92
C SER A 47 7.91 -2.05 -9.17
N HIS A 48 8.88 -2.92 -9.43
CA HIS A 48 9.74 -2.85 -10.61
C HIS A 48 8.97 -3.03 -11.94
N ASP A 49 7.80 -3.69 -11.88
CA ASP A 49 6.96 -3.98 -13.06
C ASP A 49 6.03 -2.82 -13.47
N CYS A 50 6.05 -1.69 -12.74
CA CYS A 50 5.20 -0.54 -13.04
C CYS A 50 5.59 0.20 -14.34
N GLY A 51 6.72 -0.15 -14.96
CA GLY A 51 7.26 0.58 -16.11
C GLY A 51 7.72 1.99 -15.75
N ASP A 52 7.53 2.95 -16.65
CA ASP A 52 7.86 4.35 -16.39
C ASP A 52 6.74 5.05 -15.60
N ILE A 53 7.04 5.36 -14.34
CA ILE A 53 6.14 6.08 -13.42
C ILE A 53 6.64 7.51 -13.12
N SER A 54 7.49 8.07 -13.97
CA SER A 54 8.06 9.41 -13.77
C SER A 54 6.98 10.51 -13.67
N ASP A 55 5.93 10.42 -14.47
CA ASP A 55 4.83 11.40 -14.43
C ASP A 55 3.98 11.25 -13.18
N LEU A 56 3.75 10.01 -12.72
CA LEU A 56 3.12 9.74 -11.43
C LEU A 56 3.92 10.39 -10.29
N TRP A 57 5.25 10.24 -10.29
CA TRP A 57 6.09 10.89 -9.27
C TRP A 57 5.99 12.41 -9.31
N LYS A 58 5.99 13.03 -10.50
CA LYS A 58 5.81 14.49 -10.61
C LYS A 58 4.48 14.93 -10.02
N GLU A 59 3.40 14.22 -10.32
CA GLU A 59 2.07 14.54 -9.80
C GLU A 59 2.02 14.35 -8.28
N VAL A 60 2.51 13.22 -7.77
CA VAL A 60 2.60 12.93 -6.32
C VAL A 60 3.36 14.02 -5.58
N LEU A 61 4.54 14.41 -6.07
CA LEU A 61 5.36 15.45 -5.44
C LEU A 61 4.70 16.84 -5.54
N SER A 62 3.89 17.09 -6.57
CA SER A 62 3.14 18.35 -6.71
C SER A 62 2.10 18.55 -5.60
N LEU A 63 1.63 17.48 -4.95
CA LEU A 63 0.69 17.54 -3.83
C LEU A 63 1.31 18.14 -2.56
N ARG A 64 2.64 18.30 -2.51
CA ARG A 64 3.40 18.86 -1.36
C ARG A 64 3.11 18.18 -0.03
N LEU A 65 2.75 16.89 -0.07
CA LEU A 65 2.64 16.05 1.12
C LEU A 65 3.96 15.29 1.34
N PRO A 66 4.33 14.97 2.59
CA PRO A 66 5.39 13.99 2.85
C PRO A 66 5.04 12.66 2.18
N VAL A 67 6.01 12.04 1.51
CA VAL A 67 5.79 10.79 0.76
C VAL A 67 6.63 9.67 1.36
N LEU A 68 5.97 8.58 1.74
CA LEU A 68 6.58 7.29 2.01
C LEU A 68 6.51 6.44 0.73
N ALA A 69 7.64 6.28 0.07
CA ALA A 69 7.77 5.39 -1.09
C ALA A 69 7.99 3.95 -0.61
N VAL A 70 7.11 3.05 -1.02
CA VAL A 70 7.12 1.63 -0.64
C VAL A 70 7.37 0.80 -1.89
N ASN A 71 8.61 0.37 -2.08
CA ASN A 71 8.94 -0.59 -3.13
C ASN A 71 8.58 -1.99 -2.63
N ALA A 72 7.40 -2.49 -3.04
CA ALA A 72 6.77 -3.68 -2.50
C ALA A 72 7.53 -5.00 -2.75
N GLU A 73 8.65 -4.94 -3.48
CA GLU A 73 9.39 -6.12 -3.91
C GLU A 73 10.90 -5.98 -3.65
N GLY A 74 11.59 -7.11 -3.69
CA GLY A 74 13.03 -7.19 -3.45
C GLY A 74 13.90 -6.67 -4.59
N VAL A 75 13.30 -6.21 -5.69
CA VAL A 75 14.02 -5.66 -6.84
C VAL A 75 14.20 -4.15 -6.64
N PRO A 76 15.44 -3.65 -6.52
CA PRO A 76 15.68 -2.23 -6.31
C PRO A 76 15.16 -1.40 -7.46
N THR A 77 14.20 -0.51 -7.16
CA THR A 77 13.65 0.47 -8.11
C THR A 77 13.71 1.84 -7.44
N PRO A 78 14.34 2.85 -8.07
CA PRO A 78 14.57 4.14 -7.43
C PRO A 78 13.24 4.87 -7.15
N ALA A 79 13.23 5.64 -6.06
CA ALA A 79 12.23 6.66 -5.77
C ALA A 79 12.90 8.04 -5.78
N PRO A 80 12.14 9.14 -5.95
CA PRO A 80 12.68 10.49 -5.83
C PRO A 80 13.34 10.71 -4.46
N ALA A 81 14.41 11.51 -4.44
CA ALA A 81 15.23 11.74 -3.24
C ALA A 81 14.46 12.45 -2.11
N GLU A 82 13.38 13.15 -2.46
CA GLU A 82 12.47 13.85 -1.57
C GLU A 82 11.55 12.90 -0.79
N THR A 83 11.52 11.61 -1.15
CA THR A 83 10.69 10.59 -0.51
C THR A 83 11.45 9.83 0.57
N LEU A 84 10.72 9.37 1.59
CA LEU A 84 11.24 8.33 2.49
C LEU A 84 11.04 6.97 1.80
N LEU A 85 12.12 6.32 1.40
CA LEU A 85 12.06 5.02 0.73
C LEU A 85 12.17 3.86 1.74
N ILE A 86 11.23 2.93 1.67
CA ILE A 86 11.37 1.58 2.24
C ILE A 86 11.33 0.53 1.13
N GLN A 87 12.13 -0.52 1.29
CA GLN A 87 12.31 -1.59 0.31
C GLN A 87 12.58 -2.93 1.00
N GLY A 88 12.50 -4.03 0.25
CA GLY A 88 12.75 -5.38 0.76
C GLY A 88 11.63 -5.89 1.68
N GLU A 89 11.96 -6.79 2.61
CA GLU A 89 10.98 -7.53 3.44
C GLU A 89 9.98 -6.61 4.17
N THR A 90 10.44 -5.46 4.66
CA THR A 90 9.60 -4.46 5.34
C THR A 90 8.53 -3.91 4.40
N ALA A 91 8.91 -3.56 3.17
CA ALA A 91 8.00 -3.01 2.18
C ALA A 91 7.03 -4.08 1.63
N THR A 92 7.53 -5.31 1.42
CA THR A 92 6.68 -6.46 1.06
C THR A 92 5.63 -6.73 2.13
N SER A 93 6.04 -6.77 3.40
CA SER A 93 5.15 -7.03 4.53
C SER A 93 4.11 -5.92 4.70
N PHE A 94 4.53 -4.67 4.55
CA PHE A 94 3.63 -3.52 4.57
C PHE A 94 2.57 -3.62 3.46
N SER A 95 2.99 -3.85 2.22
CA SER A 95 2.09 -3.91 1.06
C SER A 95 1.05 -5.04 1.20
N ARG A 96 1.48 -6.20 1.72
CA ARG A 96 0.59 -7.33 2.04
C ARG A 96 -0.39 -7.01 3.17
N ALA A 97 0.09 -6.37 4.24
CA ALA A 97 -0.76 -5.98 5.36
C ALA A 97 -1.77 -4.89 4.97
N ALA A 98 -1.37 -3.96 4.09
CA ALA A 98 -2.22 -2.95 3.48
C ALA A 98 -3.22 -3.54 2.49
N LYS A 99 -3.03 -4.82 2.10
CA LYS A 99 -3.85 -5.52 1.12
C LYS A 99 -3.81 -4.81 -0.24
N VAL A 100 -2.63 -4.39 -0.68
CA VAL A 100 -2.46 -3.83 -2.03
C VAL A 100 -2.29 -4.98 -3.02
N THR A 101 -3.08 -4.94 -4.10
CA THR A 101 -3.10 -5.99 -5.14
C THR A 101 -2.83 -5.45 -6.54
N VAL A 102 -2.87 -4.13 -6.71
CA VAL A 102 -2.54 -3.42 -7.94
C VAL A 102 -1.35 -2.51 -7.66
N TYR A 103 -0.47 -2.32 -8.63
CA TYR A 103 0.60 -1.34 -8.56
C TYR A 103 0.60 -0.48 -9.83
N PRO A 104 0.92 0.81 -9.74
CA PRO A 104 1.13 1.56 -8.50
C PRO A 104 -0.17 1.79 -7.72
N THR A 105 -0.10 2.03 -6.41
CA THR A 105 -1.24 2.42 -5.56
C THR A 105 -0.80 3.56 -4.65
N LEU A 106 -1.66 4.56 -4.47
CA LEU A 106 -1.44 5.64 -3.52
C LEU A 106 -2.45 5.53 -2.36
N ILE A 107 -1.97 5.77 -1.14
CA ILE A 107 -2.80 5.80 0.05
C ILE A 107 -2.56 7.13 0.75
N LEU A 108 -3.61 7.91 0.97
CA LEU A 108 -3.57 9.07 1.83
C LEU A 108 -3.84 8.63 3.27
N VAL A 109 -2.92 8.95 4.16
CA VAL A 109 -3.02 8.66 5.58
C VAL A 109 -3.16 9.96 6.35
N GLU A 110 -4.11 10.00 7.28
CA GLU A 110 -4.33 11.10 8.21
C GLU A 110 -4.61 10.53 9.60
N GLU A 111 -3.86 10.98 10.60
CA GLU A 111 -3.91 10.52 11.99
C GLU A 111 -3.81 8.98 12.13
N GLY A 112 -2.99 8.36 11.26
CA GLY A 112 -2.79 6.91 11.22
C GLY A 112 -3.95 6.12 10.59
N GLN A 113 -4.95 6.78 10.02
CA GLN A 113 -6.06 6.16 9.31
C GLN A 113 -5.93 6.36 7.80
N ILE A 114 -6.37 5.38 7.04
CA ILE A 114 -6.49 5.49 5.59
C ILE A 114 -7.70 6.36 5.26
N VAL A 115 -7.48 7.53 4.67
CA VAL A 115 -8.55 8.49 4.32
C VAL A 115 -8.74 8.66 2.81
N GLY A 116 -7.80 8.15 2.01
CA GLY A 116 -7.92 8.12 0.56
C GLY A 116 -7.12 6.97 -0.03
N VAL A 117 -7.59 6.43 -1.16
CA VAL A 117 -6.91 5.38 -1.92
C VAL A 117 -7.07 5.72 -3.39
N TRP A 118 -5.97 5.65 -4.14
CA TRP A 118 -5.96 5.76 -5.59
C TRP A 118 -5.31 4.54 -6.20
N GLU A 119 -5.94 4.04 -7.26
CA GLU A 119 -5.46 2.96 -8.12
C GLU A 119 -5.55 3.46 -9.58
N PRO A 120 -4.77 2.89 -10.51
CA PRO A 120 -4.73 3.32 -11.91
C PRO A 120 -5.96 2.84 -12.68
N ASP A 121 -7.12 3.41 -12.37
CA ASP A 121 -8.43 3.09 -12.98
C ASP A 121 -8.96 4.20 -13.92
N GLY A 122 -8.19 5.26 -14.12
CA GLY A 122 -8.55 6.43 -14.92
C GLY A 122 -9.07 7.62 -14.10
N THR A 123 -9.25 7.47 -12.79
CA THR A 123 -9.55 8.59 -11.89
C THR A 123 -8.29 9.41 -11.63
N GLY A 124 -8.42 10.74 -11.57
CA GLY A 124 -7.29 11.62 -11.20
C GLY A 124 -6.87 11.45 -9.74
N ILE A 125 -5.57 11.60 -9.44
CA ILE A 125 -5.05 11.38 -8.08
C ILE A 125 -5.70 12.32 -7.05
N PRO A 126 -5.82 13.64 -7.27
CA PRO A 126 -6.41 14.53 -6.28
C PRO A 126 -7.87 14.17 -5.99
N GLU A 127 -8.61 13.80 -7.03
CA GLU A 127 -10.03 13.41 -6.93
C GLU A 127 -10.20 12.14 -6.10
N ALA A 128 -9.47 11.08 -6.43
CA ALA A 128 -9.54 9.81 -5.71
C ALA A 128 -9.10 9.92 -4.24
N LEU A 129 -8.14 10.81 -3.96
CA LEU A 129 -7.65 11.05 -2.60
C LEU A 129 -8.49 12.09 -1.83
N GLY A 130 -9.57 12.62 -2.42
CA GLY A 130 -10.39 13.65 -1.79
C GLY A 130 -9.64 14.95 -1.50
N LEU A 131 -8.53 15.19 -2.22
CA LEU A 131 -7.75 16.41 -2.13
C LEU A 131 -8.44 17.47 -2.98
N LYS A 132 -8.76 18.62 -2.37
CA LYS A 132 -9.23 19.77 -3.13
C LYS A 132 -8.13 20.19 -4.09
N SER A 133 -8.45 20.33 -5.37
CA SER A 133 -7.55 20.93 -6.35
C SER A 133 -7.10 22.29 -5.81
N VAL A 134 -5.80 22.44 -5.56
CA VAL A 134 -5.20 23.74 -5.27
C VAL A 134 -5.15 24.45 -6.62
N GLN A 135 -6.11 25.33 -6.88
CA GLN A 135 -6.05 26.29 -7.99
C GLN A 135 -5.01 27.38 -7.69
#